data_AF-A0A518GPN8-F1
#
_entry.id   AF-A0A518GPN8-F1
#
_cell.length_a   1.000
_cell.length_b   1.000
_cell.length_c   1.000
_cell.angle_alpha   90.00
_cell.angle_beta   90.00
_cell.angle_gamma   90.00
#
_symmetry.space_group_name_H-M   'P 1'
#
loop_
_entity.id
_entity.type
_entity.pdbx_description
1 polymer ?
#
loop_
_entity_poly.entity_id
_entity_poly.type
_entity_poly.pdbx_seq_one_letter_code
_entity_poly.pdbx_strand_id
1 'polypeptide(L)'
;MRWGKGVPSEELIELIRSLAPSPFREEIEPDGSRTLVCGDPGEVIIRFDNTCITISLFEVQWKGPYTPVVTPREMGTVNWVPELRQDILLTLSHLIHSTCNQRRADFRSCTICGESLPPEWMFNHEMCQSCASSQLGIVY
;
A
#
# COMPACT_ATOMS: atom_id res chain seq x y z
N MET A 1 4.59 31.06 14.97
CA MET A 1 3.26 30.53 14.63
C MET A 1 3.36 29.02 14.50
N ARG A 2 2.87 28.28 15.49
CA ARG A 2 2.75 26.81 15.42
C ARG A 2 1.42 26.52 14.71
N TRP A 3 1.48 26.06 13.47
CA TRP A 3 0.31 25.46 12.83
C TRP A 3 -0.05 24.21 13.66
N GLY A 4 -1.24 24.20 14.23
CA GLY A 4 -1.75 23.02 14.93
C GLY A 4 -1.78 21.86 13.94
N LYS A 5 -1.19 20.73 14.32
CA LYS A 5 -1.35 19.46 13.60
C LYS A 5 -2.83 19.12 13.66
N GLY A 6 -3.57 19.43 12.61
CA GLY A 6 -5.00 19.16 12.58
C GLY A 6 -5.23 17.76 12.02
N VAL A 7 -6.43 17.26 12.32
CA VAL A 7 -6.93 15.99 11.83
C VAL A 7 -7.44 16.19 10.40
N PRO A 8 -7.17 15.26 9.46
CA PRO A 8 -7.70 15.35 8.10
C PRO A 8 -9.22 15.45 8.10
N SER A 9 -9.78 16.23 7.16
CA SER A 9 -11.23 16.32 6.97
C SER A 9 -11.82 14.98 6.55
N GLU A 10 -13.01 14.62 7.05
CA GLU A 10 -13.70 13.36 6.70
C GLU A 10 -13.90 13.20 5.19
N GLU A 11 -14.15 14.30 4.48
CA GLU A 11 -14.32 14.32 3.02
C GLU A 11 -13.07 13.82 2.27
N LEU A 12 -11.87 14.16 2.77
CA LEU A 12 -10.62 13.69 2.18
C LEU A 12 -10.45 12.17 2.39
N ILE A 13 -10.85 11.68 3.56
CA ILE A 13 -10.75 10.25 3.90
C ILE A 13 -11.66 9.44 2.97
N GLU A 14 -12.91 9.87 2.82
CA GLU A 14 -13.87 9.19 1.94
C GLU A 14 -13.45 9.25 0.47
N LEU A 15 -12.89 10.38 0.04
CA LEU A 15 -12.30 10.50 -1.29
C LEU A 15 -11.15 9.50 -1.50
N ILE A 16 -10.18 9.44 -0.58
CA ILE A 16 -9.05 8.49 -0.68
C ILE A 16 -9.58 7.05 -0.75
N ARG A 17 -10.53 6.69 0.11
CA ARG A 17 -11.16 5.36 0.13
C ARG A 17 -11.92 5.04 -1.16
N SER A 18 -12.49 6.05 -1.83
CA SER A 18 -13.15 5.86 -3.13
C SER A 18 -12.18 5.57 -4.28
N LEU A 19 -10.92 6.00 -4.16
CA LEU A 19 -9.89 5.84 -5.20
C LEU A 19 -9.00 4.62 -4.97
N ALA A 20 -8.79 4.22 -3.71
CA ALA A 20 -7.87 3.16 -3.32
C ALA A 20 -8.52 1.77 -3.32
N PRO A 21 -7.75 0.69 -3.56
CA PRO A 21 -8.28 -0.67 -3.50
C PRO A 21 -8.63 -1.07 -2.06
N SER A 22 -9.76 -1.73 -1.88
CA SER A 22 -10.12 -2.37 -0.61
C SER A 22 -9.43 -3.74 -0.48
N PRO A 23 -9.29 -4.31 0.73
CA PRO A 23 -9.63 -3.74 2.04
C PRO A 23 -8.66 -2.64 2.49
N PHE A 24 -9.06 -1.92 3.55
CA PHE A 24 -8.26 -0.84 4.13
C PHE A 24 -7.86 -1.18 5.58
N ARG A 25 -6.60 -0.95 5.92
CA ARG A 25 -6.12 -0.94 7.31
C ARG A 25 -5.59 0.45 7.61
N GLU A 26 -6.12 1.06 8.66
CA GLU A 26 -5.81 2.43 9.05
C GLU A 26 -5.02 2.44 10.36
N GLU A 27 -3.92 3.20 10.35
CA GLU A 27 -3.09 3.45 11.52
C GLU A 27 -2.99 4.96 11.74
N ILE A 28 -3.19 5.39 12.99
CA ILE A 28 -3.06 6.79 13.38
C ILE A 28 -1.70 6.96 14.03
N GLU A 29 -0.88 7.83 13.44
CA GLU A 29 0.46 8.12 13.92
C GLU A 29 0.42 9.09 15.13
N PRO A 30 1.45 9.10 15.99
CA PRO A 30 1.53 10.02 17.14
C PRO A 30 1.50 11.50 16.76
N ASP A 31 1.82 11.84 15.51
CA ASP A 31 1.74 13.20 14.99
C ASP A 31 0.34 13.59 14.49
N GLY A 32 -0.64 12.68 14.53
CA GLY A 32 -1.99 12.89 14.03
C GLY A 32 -2.15 12.65 12.52
N SER A 33 -1.07 12.33 11.80
CA SER A 33 -1.16 11.83 10.43
C SER A 33 -1.78 10.44 10.42
N ARG A 34 -2.40 10.09 9.30
CA ARG A 34 -3.05 8.79 9.11
C ARG A 34 -2.32 8.04 8.00
N THR A 35 -2.12 6.75 8.22
CA THR A 35 -1.55 5.83 7.24
C THR A 35 -2.61 4.80 6.89
N LEU A 36 -2.91 4.68 5.60
CA LEU A 36 -3.87 3.72 5.05
C LEU A 36 -3.12 2.70 4.20
N VAL A 37 -3.10 1.45 4.64
CA VAL A 37 -2.63 0.32 3.83
C VAL A 37 -3.83 -0.25 3.07
N CYS A 38 -3.72 -0.29 1.75
CA CYS A 38 -4.83 -0.60 0.85
C CYS A 38 -4.52 -1.86 0.02
N GLY A 39 -5.50 -2.74 -0.14
CA GLY A 39 -5.42 -3.99 -0.89
C GLY A 39 -5.08 -5.21 -0.03
N ASP A 40 -5.40 -6.38 -0.56
CA ASP A 40 -5.03 -7.69 -0.01
C ASP A 40 -4.71 -8.66 -1.16
N PRO A 41 -3.43 -8.93 -1.45
CA PRO A 41 -2.23 -8.46 -0.74
C PRO A 41 -2.02 -6.93 -0.80
N GLY A 42 -1.28 -6.37 0.17
CA GLY A 42 -1.04 -4.92 0.25
C GLY A 42 -0.44 -4.34 -1.04
N GLU A 43 -1.08 -3.30 -1.58
CA GLU A 43 -0.70 -2.69 -2.85
C GLU A 43 -0.13 -1.29 -2.74
N VAL A 44 -0.82 -0.43 -2.00
CA VAL A 44 -0.48 0.97 -1.86
C VAL A 44 -0.63 1.39 -0.41
N ILE A 45 0.29 2.25 0.03
CA ILE A 45 0.26 2.89 1.34
C ILE A 45 0.05 4.38 1.09
N ILE A 46 -1.00 4.92 1.70
CA ILE A 46 -1.38 6.32 1.56
C ILE A 46 -1.22 6.95 2.94
N ARG A 47 -0.22 7.81 3.09
CA ARG A 47 -0.05 8.62 4.29
C ARG A 47 -0.58 10.00 4.03
N PHE A 48 -1.36 10.55 4.94
CA PHE A 48 -1.90 11.89 4.76
C PHE A 48 -2.01 12.64 6.08
N ASP A 49 -1.75 13.93 5.99
CA ASP A 49 -2.02 14.91 7.03
C ASP A 49 -2.90 16.03 6.45
N ASN A 50 -2.96 17.17 7.14
CA ASN A 50 -3.79 18.30 6.72
C ASN A 50 -3.29 19.04 5.48
N THR A 51 -2.06 18.79 5.07
CA THR A 51 -1.34 19.58 4.06
C THR A 51 -0.85 18.75 2.91
N CYS A 52 -0.60 17.46 3.11
CA CYS A 52 -0.09 16.59 2.06
C CYS A 52 -0.65 15.17 2.14
N ILE A 53 -0.65 14.53 0.98
CA ILE A 53 -0.97 13.12 0.77
C ILE A 53 0.22 12.51 0.05
N THR A 54 0.89 11.57 0.71
CA THR A 54 1.99 10.79 0.18
C THR A 54 1.49 9.41 -0.24
N ILE A 55 1.72 9.07 -1.51
CA ILE A 55 1.41 7.77 -2.09
C ILE A 55 2.70 6.96 -2.16
N SER A 56 2.70 5.77 -1.58
CA SER A 56 3.84 4.85 -1.57
C SER A 56 3.43 3.47 -2.06
N LEU A 57 4.34 2.82 -2.78
CA LEU A 57 4.21 1.41 -3.13
C LEU A 57 4.40 0.55 -1.87
N PHE A 58 3.52 -0.42 -1.68
CA PHE A 58 3.69 -1.42 -0.63
C PHE A 58 4.81 -2.40 -1.04
N GLU A 59 5.93 -2.39 -0.31
CA GLU A 59 7.02 -3.35 -0.50
C GLU A 59 7.38 -3.99 0.84
N VAL A 60 7.73 -5.28 0.79
CA VAL A 60 8.19 -6.04 1.96
C VAL A 60 9.63 -6.48 1.71
N GLN A 61 10.50 -6.20 2.66
CA GLN A 61 11.87 -6.68 2.69
C GLN A 61 12.07 -7.62 3.88
N TRP A 62 12.72 -8.75 3.62
CA TRP A 62 13.09 -9.71 4.66
C TRP A 62 14.38 -9.26 5.35
N LYS A 63 14.27 -8.83 6.61
CA LYS A 63 15.44 -8.58 7.48
C LYS A 63 15.82 -9.86 8.20
N GLY A 64 16.43 -10.78 7.46
CA GLY A 64 16.70 -12.14 7.93
C GLY A 64 15.54 -13.10 7.63
N PRO A 65 15.66 -14.38 8.00
CA PRO A 65 14.77 -15.44 7.52
C PRO A 65 13.33 -15.38 8.06
N TYR A 66 13.09 -14.68 9.18
CA TYR A 66 11.80 -14.71 9.89
C TYR A 66 11.23 -13.32 10.19
N THR A 67 11.74 -12.28 9.53
CA THR A 67 11.35 -10.90 9.86
C THR A 67 11.03 -10.12 8.58
N PRO A 68 9.80 -10.25 8.07
CA PRO A 68 9.33 -9.37 7.01
C PRO A 68 9.12 -7.96 7.58
N VAL A 69 9.67 -6.97 6.90
CA VAL A 69 9.52 -5.56 7.27
C VAL A 69 8.92 -4.82 6.08
N VAL A 70 7.82 -4.12 6.31
CA VAL A 70 7.24 -3.23 5.31
C VAL A 70 8.19 -2.04 5.12
N THR A 71 8.65 -1.84 3.89
CA THR A 71 9.54 -0.75 3.49
C THR A 71 8.89 0.03 2.35
N PRO A 72 7.94 0.93 2.64
CA PRO A 72 7.21 1.65 1.61
C PRO A 72 8.17 2.44 0.71
N ARG A 73 7.97 2.38 -0.60
CA ARG A 73 8.70 3.23 -1.56
C ARG A 73 7.82 4.39 -2.00
N GLU A 74 8.21 5.62 -1.67
CA GLU A 74 7.45 6.81 -2.07
C GLU A 74 7.38 6.92 -3.60
N MET A 75 6.15 7.06 -4.11
CA MET A 75 5.86 7.23 -5.53
C MET A 75 5.53 8.68 -5.87
N GLY A 76 5.01 9.43 -4.91
CA GLY A 76 4.79 10.86 -5.04
C GLY A 76 4.04 11.45 -3.85
N THR A 77 4.14 12.77 -3.72
CA THR A 77 3.43 13.55 -2.70
C THR A 77 2.62 14.66 -3.37
N VAL A 78 1.36 14.79 -2.96
CA VAL A 78 0.43 15.81 -3.45
C VAL A 78 0.08 16.72 -2.29
N ASN A 79 0.26 18.04 -2.47
CA ASN A 79 -0.22 19.00 -1.50
C ASN A 79 -1.75 19.06 -1.55
N TRP A 80 -2.38 18.88 -0.39
CA TRP A 80 -3.82 18.97 -0.24
C TRP A 80 -4.21 20.36 0.25
N VAL A 81 -5.24 20.92 -0.38
CA VAL A 81 -5.91 22.14 0.07
C VAL A 81 -7.41 21.86 0.18
N PRO A 82 -8.12 22.48 1.13
CA PRO A 82 -9.55 22.24 1.32
C PRO A 82 -10.40 22.53 0.08
N GLU A 83 -9.97 23.47 -0.77
CA GLU A 83 -10.61 23.70 -2.05
C GLU A 83 -10.31 22.57 -3.03
N LEU A 84 -11.28 21.68 -3.21
CA LEU A 84 -11.19 20.54 -4.13
C LEU A 84 -10.97 21.02 -5.57
N ARG A 85 -9.74 20.84 -6.07
CA ARG A 85 -9.42 21.11 -7.47
C ARG A 85 -9.38 19.81 -8.27
N GLN A 86 -9.98 19.83 -9.46
CA GLN A 86 -10.05 18.66 -10.34
C GLN A 86 -8.67 18.11 -10.74
N ASP A 87 -7.66 18.98 -10.85
CA ASP A 87 -6.29 18.58 -11.16
C ASP A 87 -5.65 17.75 -10.02
N ILE A 88 -5.90 18.11 -8.76
CA ILE A 88 -5.46 17.35 -7.58
C ILE A 88 -6.10 15.97 -7.58
N LEU A 89 -7.41 15.89 -7.85
CA LEU A 89 -8.13 14.62 -7.93
C LEU A 89 -7.59 13.68 -9.01
N LEU A 90 -7.39 14.21 -10.21
CA LEU A 90 -6.83 13.45 -11.32
C LEU A 90 -5.42 12.97 -11.00
N THR A 91 -4.60 13.81 -10.38
CA THR A 91 -3.24 13.47 -9.96
C THR A 91 -3.24 12.34 -8.92
N LEU A 92 -4.08 12.45 -7.88
CA LEU A 92 -4.21 11.42 -6.85
C LEU A 92 -4.69 10.09 -7.44
N SER A 93 -5.75 10.13 -8.27
CA SER A 93 -6.27 8.95 -8.94
C SER A 93 -5.19 8.28 -9.80
N HIS A 94 -4.45 9.06 -10.61
CA HIS A 94 -3.36 8.54 -11.42
C HIS A 94 -2.26 7.91 -10.58
N LEU A 95 -1.79 8.58 -9.51
CA LEU A 95 -0.74 8.06 -8.63
C LEU A 95 -1.16 6.76 -7.95
N ILE A 96 -2.38 6.69 -7.42
CA ILE A 96 -2.90 5.49 -6.77
C ILE A 96 -2.99 4.35 -7.78
N HIS A 97 -3.61 4.58 -8.94
CA HIS A 97 -3.76 3.55 -9.97
C HIS A 97 -2.41 3.08 -10.53
N SER A 98 -1.48 4.00 -10.82
CA SER A 98 -0.15 3.63 -11.33
C SER A 98 0.63 2.83 -10.29
N THR A 99 0.54 3.21 -9.01
CA THR A 99 1.21 2.49 -7.92
C THR A 99 0.65 1.08 -7.76
N CYS A 100 -0.68 0.92 -7.77
CA CYS A 100 -1.32 -0.39 -7.71
C CYS A 100 -0.96 -1.26 -8.93
N ASN A 101 -0.97 -0.68 -10.13
CA ASN A 101 -0.57 -1.40 -11.34
C ASN A 101 0.89 -1.84 -11.28
N GLN A 102 1.78 -0.97 -10.79
CA GLN A 102 3.18 -1.31 -10.59
C GLN A 102 3.33 -2.44 -9.57
N ARG A 103 2.61 -2.41 -8.45
CA ARG A 103 2.61 -3.50 -7.47
C ARG A 103 2.22 -4.82 -8.12
N ARG A 104 1.08 -4.85 -8.81
CA ARG A 104 0.54 -6.08 -9.40
C ARG A 104 1.42 -6.63 -10.53
N ALA A 105 2.21 -5.79 -11.19
CA ALA A 105 3.19 -6.24 -12.19
C ALA A 105 4.31 -7.11 -11.58
N ASP A 106 4.58 -6.96 -10.27
CA ASP A 106 5.56 -7.78 -9.56
C ASP A 106 4.99 -9.14 -9.11
N PHE A 107 3.68 -9.34 -9.22
CA PHE A 107 3.06 -10.59 -8.82
C PHE A 107 3.48 -11.72 -9.77
N ARG A 108 3.49 -12.95 -9.23
CA ARG A 108 3.86 -14.16 -9.95
C ARG A 108 2.80 -15.23 -9.74
N SER A 109 2.55 -16.02 -10.76
CA SER A 109 1.62 -17.14 -10.68
C SER A 109 2.30 -18.37 -10.12
N CYS A 110 1.71 -18.99 -9.10
CA CYS A 110 2.14 -20.29 -8.62
C CYS A 110 1.79 -21.37 -9.64
N THR A 111 2.77 -22.17 -10.05
CA THR A 111 2.58 -23.28 -11.01
C THR A 111 1.74 -24.44 -10.46
N ILE A 112 1.56 -24.50 -9.13
CA ILE A 112 0.83 -25.57 -8.44
C ILE A 112 -0.65 -25.20 -8.22
N CYS A 113 -0.93 -24.08 -7.56
CA CYS A 113 -2.31 -23.65 -7.28
C CYS A 113 -2.88 -22.65 -8.29
N GLY A 114 -2.04 -22.05 -9.14
CA GLY A 114 -2.47 -21.05 -10.14
C GLY A 114 -2.69 -19.63 -9.60
N GLU A 115 -2.60 -19.42 -8.28
CA GLU A 115 -2.83 -18.10 -7.67
C GLU A 115 -1.75 -17.09 -8.08
N SER A 116 -2.17 -15.84 -8.31
CA SER A 116 -1.28 -14.70 -8.55
C SER A 116 -0.93 -14.05 -7.21
N LEU A 117 0.33 -14.20 -6.82
CA LEU A 117 0.78 -13.89 -5.47
C LEU A 117 1.93 -12.89 -5.51
N PRO A 118 2.06 -12.06 -4.46
CA PRO A 118 3.16 -11.12 -4.36
C PRO A 118 4.48 -11.87 -4.11
N PRO A 119 5.63 -11.30 -4.50
CA PRO A 119 6.93 -11.97 -4.40
C PRO A 119 7.28 -12.40 -2.98
N GLU A 120 6.86 -11.67 -1.96
CA GLU A 120 7.09 -12.02 -0.55
C GLU A 120 6.30 -13.24 -0.07
N TRP A 121 5.27 -13.69 -0.81
CA TRP A 121 4.50 -14.92 -0.53
C TRP A 121 4.95 -16.09 -1.41
N MET A 122 5.91 -15.84 -2.30
CA MET A 122 6.53 -16.86 -3.12
C MET A 122 7.67 -17.53 -2.34
N PHE A 123 7.78 -18.85 -2.46
CA PHE A 123 8.94 -19.61 -1.95
C PHE A 123 10.11 -19.50 -2.94
N ASN A 124 9.81 -19.58 -4.23
CA ASN A 124 10.74 -19.35 -5.34
C ASN A 124 9.97 -18.76 -6.54
N HIS A 125 10.58 -18.68 -7.72
CA HIS A 125 9.94 -18.09 -8.90
C HIS A 125 8.70 -18.84 -9.44
N GLU A 126 8.45 -20.08 -9.00
CA GLU A 126 7.43 -20.95 -9.56
C GLU A 126 6.40 -21.44 -8.54
N MET A 127 6.71 -21.35 -7.24
CA MET A 127 5.92 -21.98 -6.18
C MET A 127 5.69 -21.02 -5.01
N CYS A 128 4.46 -20.97 -4.50
CA CYS A 128 4.12 -20.21 -3.31
C CYS A 128 4.53 -20.94 -2.02
N GLN A 129 4.66 -20.18 -0.92
CA GLN A 129 5.04 -20.74 0.38
C GLN A 129 4.04 -21.78 0.90
N SER A 130 2.74 -21.58 0.69
CA SER A 130 1.70 -22.55 1.09
C SER A 130 1.85 -23.90 0.37
N CYS A 131 2.08 -23.89 -0.94
CA CYS A 131 2.31 -25.11 -1.71
C CYS A 131 3.65 -25.77 -1.36
N ALA A 132 4.70 -24.98 -1.17
CA ALA A 132 5.99 -25.49 -0.72
C ALA A 132 5.88 -26.21 0.63
N SER A 133 5.15 -25.62 1.57
CA SER A 133 4.87 -26.24 2.87
C SER A 133 4.10 -27.55 2.73
N SER A 134 3.04 -27.58 1.93
CA SER A 134 2.22 -28.79 1.75
C SER A 134 2.94 -29.92 1.01
N GLN A 135 3.81 -29.61 0.04
CA GLN A 135 4.45 -30.64 -0.80
C GLN A 135 5.83 -31.05 -0.29
N LEU A 136 6.59 -30.13 0.29
CA LEU A 136 7.99 -30.33 0.69
C LEU A 136 8.15 -30.42 2.21
N GLY A 137 7.10 -30.15 2.99
CA GLY A 137 7.15 -30.13 4.45
C GLY A 137 7.97 -28.97 5.02
N ILE A 138 8.21 -27.92 4.22
CA ILE A 138 9.04 -26.77 4.61
C ILE A 138 8.16 -25.67 5.22
N VAL A 139 8.43 -25.29 6.46
CA VAL A 139 7.76 -24.18 7.15
C VAL A 139 8.79 -23.08 7.41
N TYR A 140 8.49 -21.85 7.00
CA TYR A 140 9.28 -20.64 7.29
C TYR A 140 8.48 -19.72 8.20
#